data_AF-A0A6M8W8P7-F1
#
_entry.id   AF-A0A6M8W8P7-F1
#
_cell.length_a   1.000
_cell.length_b   1.000
_cell.length_c   1.000
_cell.angle_alpha   90.00
_cell.angle_beta   90.00
_cell.angle_gamma   90.00
#
_symmetry.space_group_name_H-M   'P 1'
#
loop_
_entity.id
_entity.type
_entity.pdbx_description
1 polymer ?
#
loop_
_entity_poly.entity_id
_entity_poly.type
_entity_poly.pdbx_seq_one_letter_code
_entity_poly.pdbx_strand_id
1 'polypeptide(L)'
;MLASLHTLVAANAWPGLATTLAWRPFLDPLDLHRQWFFLLVPLALGIAVTYRGVRVNTFEKYWIKTLILTVQIVLAMILLGAASYLFIQFAVPYLLPMPD
;
A
#
# COMPACT_ATOMS: atom_id res chain seq x y z
N MET A 1 17.97 42.99 28.44
CA MET A 1 16.99 41.87 28.56
C MET A 1 15.99 41.78 27.40
N LEU A 2 15.68 42.87 26.68
CA LEU A 2 14.74 42.83 25.53
C LEU A 2 15.40 42.44 24.18
N ALA A 3 16.71 42.67 24.00
CA ALA A 3 17.41 42.38 22.75
C ALA A 3 17.61 40.88 22.43
N SER A 4 17.51 40.01 23.44
CA SER A 4 17.68 38.54 23.29
C SER A 4 16.39 37.82 22.87
N LEU A 5 15.24 38.48 22.90
CA LEU A 5 13.97 37.88 22.47
C LEU A 5 13.82 37.87 20.93
N HIS A 6 14.40 38.85 20.24
CA HIS A 6 14.31 38.95 18.78
C HIS A 6 15.19 37.91 18.05
N THR A 7 16.30 37.47 18.67
CA THR A 7 17.17 36.42 18.13
C THR A 7 16.59 35.02 18.30
N LEU A 8 15.77 34.77 19.33
CA LEU A 8 15.10 33.49 19.54
C LEU A 8 13.90 33.28 18.59
N VAL A 9 13.24 34.35 18.16
CA VAL A 9 12.16 34.27 17.15
C VAL A 9 12.73 33.99 15.76
N ALA A 10 13.90 34.54 15.41
CA ALA A 10 14.57 34.24 14.14
C ALA A 10 15.07 32.78 14.06
N ALA A 11 15.45 32.18 15.18
CA ALA A 11 15.82 30.75 15.25
C ALA A 11 14.61 29.81 15.07
N ASN A 12 13.39 30.28 15.35
CA ASN A 12 12.15 29.51 15.21
C ASN A 12 11.45 29.74 13.85
N ALA A 13 12.13 30.34 12.87
CA ALA A 13 11.53 30.78 11.61
C ALA A 13 11.37 29.69 10.53
N TRP A 14 11.62 28.39 10.81
CA TRP A 14 11.35 27.32 9.83
C TRP A 14 10.95 25.95 10.44
N PRO A 15 9.79 25.82 11.10
CA PRO A 15 9.26 24.49 11.39
C PRO A 15 8.83 23.76 10.09
N GLY A 16 8.51 24.48 9.00
CA GLY A 16 8.00 23.87 7.76
C GLY A 16 9.06 23.18 6.87
N LEU A 17 10.29 23.69 6.82
CA LEU A 17 11.37 23.10 6.02
C LEU A 17 12.15 22.01 6.76
N ALA A 18 12.18 22.07 8.09
CA ALA A 18 12.80 21.03 8.92
C ALA A 18 11.94 19.74 8.95
N THR A 19 10.61 19.85 8.96
CA THR A 19 9.71 18.68 9.01
C THR A 19 9.81 17.77 7.78
N THR A 20 10.11 18.29 6.60
CA THR A 20 10.26 17.45 5.39
C THR A 20 11.60 16.72 5.33
N LEU A 21 12.67 17.26 5.94
CA LEU A 21 13.97 16.58 6.04
C LEU A 21 14.14 15.72 7.31
N ALA A 22 13.29 15.93 8.31
CA ALA A 22 13.30 15.18 9.58
C ALA A 22 12.21 14.09 9.65
N TRP A 23 11.66 13.65 8.52
CA TRP A 23 10.74 12.51 8.51
C TRP A 23 11.49 11.23 8.90
N ARG A 24 11.06 10.59 10.00
CA ARG A 24 11.67 9.37 10.52
C ARG A 24 10.78 8.18 10.13
N PRO A 25 11.15 7.33 9.16
CA PRO A 25 10.25 6.34 8.57
C PRO A 25 9.57 5.37 9.55
N PHE A 26 10.20 5.11 10.70
CA PHE A 26 9.69 4.22 11.75
C PHE A 26 9.04 4.94 12.93
N LEU A 27 9.27 6.25 13.08
CA LEU A 27 8.84 7.01 14.25
C LEU A 27 7.73 8.00 13.92
N ASP A 28 7.66 8.44 12.66
CA ASP A 28 6.60 9.29 12.15
C ASP A 28 5.73 8.52 11.16
N PRO A 29 4.41 8.39 11.42
CA PRO A 29 3.53 7.64 10.54
C PRO A 29 3.43 8.31 9.17
N LEU A 30 3.61 7.51 8.12
CA LEU A 30 3.36 7.95 6.77
C LEU A 30 1.84 7.87 6.50
N ASP A 31 1.20 9.00 6.21
CA ASP A 31 -0.23 9.05 5.93
C ASP A 31 -0.55 8.54 4.51
N LEU A 32 -0.57 7.21 4.37
CA LEU A 32 -0.90 6.51 3.12
C LEU A 32 -2.29 5.86 3.15
N HIS A 33 -3.14 6.22 4.11
CA HIS A 33 -4.42 5.53 4.30
C HIS A 33 -5.34 5.62 3.08
N ARG A 34 -5.31 6.72 2.32
CA ARG A 34 -6.09 6.84 1.08
C ARG A 34 -5.51 6.03 -0.10
N GLN A 35 -4.21 5.76 -0.07
CA GLN A 35 -3.45 5.21 -1.19
C GLN A 35 -2.95 3.78 -0.93
N TRP A 36 -3.42 3.14 0.14
CA TRP A 36 -2.94 1.83 0.60
C TRP A 36 -2.99 0.74 -0.48
N PHE A 37 -3.98 0.80 -1.38
CA PHE A 37 -4.10 -0.13 -2.49
C PHE A 37 -2.88 -0.14 -3.43
N PHE A 38 -2.20 1.01 -3.59
CA PHE A 38 -1.00 1.08 -4.42
C PHE A 38 0.15 0.27 -3.83
N LEU A 39 0.20 0.08 -2.50
CA LEU A 39 1.22 -0.74 -1.83
C LEU A 39 1.05 -2.24 -2.13
N LEU A 40 -0.11 -2.68 -2.62
CA LEU A 40 -0.34 -4.06 -3.02
C LEU A 40 0.47 -4.45 -4.26
N VAL A 41 0.70 -3.51 -5.18
CA VAL A 41 1.47 -3.75 -6.41
C VAL A 41 2.95 -4.07 -6.11
N PRO A 42 3.72 -3.25 -5.37
CA PRO A 42 5.09 -3.57 -5.02
C PRO A 42 5.19 -4.79 -4.10
N LEU A 43 4.19 -5.02 -3.22
CA LEU A 43 4.12 -6.24 -2.41
C LEU A 43 3.98 -7.49 -3.29
N ALA A 44 3.01 -7.51 -4.21
CA ALA A 44 2.78 -8.62 -5.13
C ALA A 44 4.00 -8.87 -6.03
N LEU A 45 4.70 -7.80 -6.45
CA LEU A 45 5.94 -7.91 -7.20
C LEU A 45 7.06 -8.53 -6.35
N GLY A 46 7.21 -8.13 -5.09
CA GLY A 46 8.17 -8.75 -4.17
C GLY A 46 7.91 -10.24 -3.96
N ILE A 47 6.63 -10.62 -3.79
CA ILE A 47 6.22 -12.02 -3.70
C ILE A 47 6.55 -12.79 -4.99
N ALA A 48 6.24 -12.21 -6.15
CA ALA A 48 6.51 -12.85 -7.43
C ALA A 48 8.01 -13.04 -7.70
N VAL A 49 8.82 -12.03 -7.38
CA VAL A 49 10.29 -12.06 -7.48
C VAL A 49 10.87 -13.13 -6.57
N THR A 50 10.49 -13.13 -5.28
CA THR A 50 11.00 -14.11 -4.32
C THR A 50 10.59 -15.53 -4.71
N TYR A 51 9.31 -15.76 -5.01
CA TYR A 51 8.80 -17.08 -5.42
C TYR A 51 9.53 -17.65 -6.64
N ARG A 52 9.65 -16.87 -7.72
CA ARG A 52 10.35 -17.35 -8.93
C ARG A 52 11.85 -17.42 -8.75
N GLY A 53 12.43 -16.55 -7.92
CA GLY A 53 13.86 -16.55 -7.62
C GLY A 53 14.34 -17.88 -7.03
N VAL A 54 13.54 -18.53 -6.18
CA VAL A 54 13.92 -19.83 -5.58
C VAL A 54 13.56 -21.02 -6.47
N ARG A 55 12.58 -20.87 -7.37
CA ARG A 55 11.96 -22.02 -8.07
C ARG A 55 12.40 -22.21 -9.52
N VAL A 56 13.06 -21.22 -10.12
CA VAL A 56 13.40 -21.24 -11.55
C VAL A 56 14.83 -21.73 -11.77
N ASN A 57 15.00 -22.73 -12.64
CA ASN A 57 16.33 -23.26 -13.04
C ASN A 57 17.02 -22.45 -14.15
N THR A 58 16.28 -21.59 -14.87
CA THR A 58 16.79 -20.81 -16.01
C THR A 58 16.12 -19.44 -16.07
N PHE A 59 16.91 -18.38 -16.15
CA PHE A 59 16.44 -17.00 -16.13
C PHE A 59 15.80 -16.51 -17.43
N GLU A 60 15.62 -17.38 -18.43
CA GLU A 60 15.00 -17.00 -19.69
C GLU A 60 13.55 -16.53 -19.46
N LYS A 61 13.28 -15.28 -19.88
CA LYS A 61 11.99 -14.60 -19.70
C LYS A 61 11.58 -14.46 -18.22
N TYR A 62 12.54 -14.49 -17.28
CA TYR A 62 12.29 -14.36 -15.84
C TYR A 62 11.43 -13.13 -15.53
N TRP A 63 11.83 -11.95 -15.99
CA TRP A 63 11.11 -10.70 -15.73
C TRP A 63 9.69 -10.67 -16.28
N ILE A 64 9.48 -11.14 -17.52
CA ILE A 64 8.14 -11.23 -18.13
C ILE A 64 7.26 -12.16 -17.30
N LYS A 65 7.78 -13.33 -16.94
CA LYS A 65 7.07 -14.31 -16.14
C LYS A 65 6.75 -13.78 -14.73
N THR A 66 7.68 -13.05 -14.10
CA THR A 66 7.46 -12.40 -12.81
C THR A 66 6.35 -11.36 -12.90
N LEU A 67 6.36 -10.49 -13.90
CA LEU A 67 5.30 -9.49 -14.11
C LEU A 67 3.94 -10.14 -14.36
N ILE A 68 3.88 -11.22 -15.14
CA ILE A 68 2.63 -11.98 -15.34
C ILE A 68 2.11 -12.50 -14.00
N LEU A 69 2.98 -13.04 -13.13
CA LEU A 69 2.58 -13.53 -11.81
C LEU A 69 2.09 -12.38 -10.91
N THR A 70 2.76 -11.23 -10.92
CA THR A 70 2.31 -10.03 -10.21
C THR A 70 0.91 -9.62 -10.64
N VAL A 71 0.67 -9.55 -11.96
CA VAL A 71 -0.65 -9.21 -12.52
C VAL A 71 -1.70 -10.25 -12.13
N GLN A 72 -1.36 -11.54 -12.17
CA GLN A 72 -2.25 -12.62 -11.74
C GLN A 72 -2.62 -12.50 -10.26
N ILE A 73 -1.68 -12.20 -9.37
CA ILE A 73 -1.96 -12.01 -7.93
C ILE A 73 -2.94 -10.85 -7.74
N VAL A 74 -2.67 -9.70 -8.37
CA VAL A 74 -3.52 -8.51 -8.24
C VAL A 74 -4.92 -8.77 -8.81
N LEU A 75 -5.00 -9.37 -10.00
CA LEU A 75 -6.29 -9.72 -10.61
C LEU A 75 -7.06 -10.75 -9.80
N ALA A 76 -6.39 -11.76 -9.23
CA ALA A 76 -7.03 -12.75 -8.38
C ALA A 76 -7.60 -12.11 -7.11
N MET A 77 -6.89 -11.18 -6.47
CA MET A 77 -7.41 -10.45 -5.31
C MET A 77 -8.64 -9.61 -5.66
N ILE A 78 -8.61 -8.88 -6.78
CA ILE A 78 -9.76 -8.09 -7.25
C ILE A 78 -10.95 -9.01 -7.52
N LEU A 79 -10.72 -10.13 -8.23
CA LEU A 79 -11.76 -11.08 -8.58
C LEU A 79 -12.36 -11.73 -7.32
N LEU A 80 -11.54 -12.11 -6.34
CA LEU A 80 -12.02 -12.65 -5.07
C LEU A 80 -12.87 -11.63 -4.29
N GLY A 81 -12.46 -10.36 -4.27
CA GLY A 81 -13.25 -9.30 -3.64
C GLY A 81 -14.60 -9.10 -4.34
N ALA A 82 -14.59 -9.02 -5.67
CA ALA A 82 -15.80 -8.89 -6.48
C ALA A 82 -16.72 -10.10 -6.32
N ALA A 83 -16.16 -11.32 -6.36
CA ALA A 83 -16.89 -12.56 -6.16
C ALA A 83 -17.53 -12.63 -4.76
N SER A 84 -16.81 -12.21 -3.72
CA SER A 84 -17.35 -12.11 -2.36
C SER A 84 -18.54 -11.16 -2.28
N TYR A 85 -18.42 -9.97 -2.89
CA TYR A 85 -19.51 -8.99 -2.94
C TYR A 85 -20.76 -9.52 -3.67
N LEU A 86 -20.56 -10.13 -4.84
CA LEU A 86 -21.65 -10.77 -5.59
C LEU A 86 -22.26 -11.92 -4.79
N PHE A 87 -21.42 -12.76 -4.18
CA PHE A 87 -21.86 -13.87 -3.36
C PHE A 87 -22.77 -13.39 -2.22
N ILE A 88 -22.38 -12.32 -1.50
CA ILE A 88 -23.22 -11.74 -0.45
C ILE A 88 -24.56 -11.24 -1.03
N GLN A 89 -24.53 -10.51 -2.15
CA GLN A 89 -25.77 -10.01 -2.77
C GLN A 89 -26.73 -11.10 -3.23
N PHE A 90 -26.23 -12.24 -3.67
CA PHE A 90 -27.09 -13.36 -4.11
C PHE A 90 -27.48 -14.30 -2.96
N ALA A 91 -26.56 -14.56 -2.03
CA ALA A 91 -26.78 -15.50 -0.93
C ALA A 91 -27.69 -14.90 0.16
N VAL A 92 -27.50 -13.63 0.53
CA VAL A 92 -28.29 -12.96 1.57
C VAL A 92 -29.81 -12.98 1.29
N PRO A 93 -30.32 -12.56 0.12
CA PRO A 93 -31.77 -12.57 -0.13
C PRO A 93 -32.36 -13.98 -0.18
N TYR A 94 -31.56 -15.00 -0.52
CA TYR A 94 -32.02 -16.38 -0.51
C TYR A 94 -32.08 -16.98 0.91
N LEU A 95 -31.18 -16.56 1.79
CA LEU A 95 -31.05 -17.08 3.16
C LEU A 95 -31.90 -16.32 4.18
N LEU A 96 -32.14 -15.03 3.96
CA LEU A 96 -32.98 -14.18 4.80
C LEU A 96 -34.18 -13.72 3.97
N PRO A 97 -35.26 -14.52 3.88
CA PRO A 97 -36.55 -14.01 3.43
C PRO A 97 -36.96 -12.91 4.42
N MET A 98 -36.76 -11.66 4.03
CA MET A 98 -37.27 -10.51 4.74
C MET A 98 -38.79 -10.69 4.89
N PRO A 99 -39.34 -10.78 6.12
CA PRO A 99 -40.77 -10.67 6.31
C PRO A 99 -41.18 -9.26 5.87
N ASP A 100 -42.24 -9.18 5.06
CA ASP A 100 -42.87 -7.91 4.66
C ASP A 100 -43.22 -7.03 5.87
#